data_AF-A0A3S1SVP6-F1
#
_entry.id   AF-A0A3S1SVP6-F1
#
_cell.length_a   1.000
_cell.length_b   1.000
_cell.length_c   1.000
_cell.angle_alpha   90.00
_cell.angle_beta   90.00
_cell.angle_gamma   90.00
#
_symmetry.space_group_name_H-M   'P 1'
#
loop_
_entity.id
_entity.type
_entity.pdbx_description
1 polymer ?
#
loop_
_entity_poly.entity_id
_entity_poly.type
_entity_poly.pdbx_seq_one_letter_code
_entity_poly.pdbx_strand_id
1 'polypeptide(L)'
;VGLLSQAEADQAQPLLSPLYYIRRALQPFADLVEPSSADLADAIPQILDQKPAMIVMADIGTIPGQVRQRLVDWVDNGGTLVRFAGSRLATAGDDDDLLPVRLRTGERSLGGALSWTSPQPVTEFPKAGPFADLAPPTEVTVSRQVLAEPTPDI
;
A
#
# COMPACT_ATOMS: atom_id res chain seq x y z
N VAL A 1 11.51 10.44 1.55
CA VAL A 1 10.50 9.43 1.19
C VAL A 1 9.33 10.14 0.53
N GLY A 2 8.98 9.78 -0.69
CA GLY A 2 7.80 10.31 -1.38
C GLY A 2 6.54 9.59 -0.90
N LEU A 3 5.48 10.32 -0.57
CA LEU A 3 4.19 9.75 -0.16
C LEU A 3 3.12 10.06 -1.20
N LEU A 4 2.39 9.03 -1.62
CA LEU A 4 1.32 9.14 -2.60
C LEU A 4 0.08 8.39 -2.11
N SER A 5 -1.08 8.99 -2.27
CA SER A 5 -2.36 8.33 -2.04
C SER A 5 -3.42 8.88 -2.98
N GLN A 6 -4.38 8.04 -3.31
CA GLN A 6 -5.44 8.37 -4.25
C GLN A 6 -6.77 8.73 -3.54
N ALA A 7 -6.78 8.70 -2.21
CA ALA A 7 -7.89 9.19 -1.39
C ALA A 7 -7.60 10.61 -0.92
N GLU A 8 -8.59 11.49 -1.04
CA GLU A 8 -8.54 12.78 -0.36
C GLU A 8 -8.60 12.54 1.14
N ALA A 9 -7.62 13.09 1.87
CA ALA A 9 -7.71 13.16 3.31
C ALA A 9 -8.82 14.14 3.67
N ASP A 10 -9.94 13.64 4.17
CA ASP A 10 -10.93 14.52 4.80
C ASP A 10 -10.25 15.17 6.02
N GLN A 11 -9.99 16.48 5.94
CA GLN A 11 -9.32 17.20 7.03
C GLN A 11 -10.11 17.13 8.34
N ALA A 12 -11.42 16.89 8.27
CA ALA A 12 -12.25 16.68 9.44
C ALA A 12 -11.98 15.33 10.14
N GLN A 13 -11.44 14.34 9.44
CA GLN A 13 -11.21 12.99 9.93
C GLN A 13 -9.81 12.47 9.54
N PRO A 14 -8.75 13.05 10.12
CA PRO A 14 -7.38 12.74 9.74
C PRO A 14 -6.99 11.27 9.95
N LEU A 15 -7.62 10.57 10.91
CA LEU A 15 -7.37 9.15 11.18
C LEU A 15 -7.83 8.22 10.05
N LEU A 16 -8.69 8.70 9.15
CA LEU A 16 -9.15 7.97 7.98
C LEU A 16 -8.28 8.22 6.74
N SER A 17 -7.32 9.16 6.82
CA SER A 17 -6.38 9.40 5.72
C SER A 17 -5.44 8.20 5.57
N PRO A 18 -5.30 7.63 4.35
CA PRO A 18 -4.39 6.51 4.12
C PRO A 18 -2.93 6.79 4.50
N LEU A 19 -2.50 8.05 4.45
CA LEU A 19 -1.13 8.45 4.76
C LEU A 19 -0.91 8.83 6.22
N TYR A 20 -1.95 8.96 7.06
CA TYR A 20 -1.80 9.49 8.42
C TYR A 20 -0.82 8.67 9.27
N TYR A 21 -1.04 7.36 9.37
CA TYR A 21 -0.19 6.48 10.17
C TYR A 21 1.18 6.25 9.53
N ILE A 22 1.26 6.25 8.19
CA ILE A 22 2.53 6.14 7.46
C ILE A 22 3.41 7.36 7.78
N ARG A 23 2.86 8.58 7.68
CA ARG A 23 3.55 9.82 8.02
C ARG A 23 4.06 9.80 9.47
N ARG A 24 3.19 9.39 10.40
CA ARG A 24 3.53 9.34 11.83
C ARG A 24 4.57 8.26 12.17
N ALA A 25 4.59 7.15 11.45
CA ALA A 25 5.59 6.10 11.64
C ALA A 25 6.98 6.51 11.09
N LEU A 26 7.01 7.31 10.01
CA LEU A 26 8.24 7.75 9.38
C LEU A 26 8.83 9.01 10.03
N GLN A 27 8.02 9.86 10.65
CA GLN A 27 8.51 11.04 11.36
C GLN A 27 8.97 10.68 12.79
N PRO A 28 10.10 11.23 13.26
CA PRO A 28 10.99 12.21 12.62
C PRO A 28 12.17 11.57 11.84
N PHE A 29 12.11 10.28 11.55
CA PHE A 29 13.23 9.49 11.04
C PHE A 29 13.50 9.66 9.54
N ALA A 30 12.58 10.27 8.79
CA ALA A 30 12.74 10.52 7.36
C ALA A 30 12.13 11.87 6.93
N ASP A 31 12.79 12.51 5.97
CA ASP A 31 12.23 13.66 5.26
C ASP A 31 11.12 13.19 4.31
N LEU A 32 9.94 13.77 4.46
CA LEU A 32 8.75 13.40 3.71
C LEU A 32 8.47 14.42 2.61
N VAL A 33 8.15 13.92 1.42
CA VAL A 33 7.76 14.73 0.27
C VAL A 33 6.37 14.31 -0.17
N GLU A 34 5.47 15.27 -0.31
CA GLU A 34 4.10 15.07 -0.79
C GLU A 34 3.90 15.93 -2.05
N PRO A 35 3.18 15.43 -3.07
CA PRO A 35 2.89 16.20 -4.28
C PRO A 35 1.92 17.34 -3.97
N SER A 36 1.89 18.36 -4.83
CA SER A 36 0.90 19.45 -4.72
C SER A 36 -0.45 19.08 -5.34
N SER A 37 -0.47 18.10 -6.23
CA SER A 37 -1.68 17.59 -6.91
C SER A 37 -2.05 16.20 -6.40
N ALA A 38 -3.36 15.91 -6.35
CA ALA A 38 -3.88 14.56 -6.10
C ALA A 38 -3.94 13.70 -7.37
N ASP A 39 -3.82 14.30 -8.55
CA ASP A 39 -3.77 13.56 -9.82
C ASP A 39 -2.43 12.85 -9.96
N LEU A 40 -2.45 11.51 -10.08
CA LEU A 40 -1.24 10.71 -10.25
C LEU A 40 -0.45 11.05 -11.50
N ALA A 41 -1.11 11.54 -12.55
CA ALA A 41 -0.45 11.98 -13.78
C ALA A 41 0.53 13.13 -13.54
N ASP A 42 0.26 13.97 -12.53
CA ASP A 42 1.12 15.09 -12.13
C ASP A 42 1.96 14.75 -10.89
N ALA A 43 1.36 14.09 -9.92
CA ALA A 43 1.96 13.79 -8.62
C ALA A 43 3.19 12.87 -8.73
N ILE A 44 3.14 11.84 -9.57
CA ILE A 44 4.26 10.90 -9.75
C ILE A 44 5.49 11.63 -10.31
N PRO A 45 5.40 12.39 -11.43
CA PRO A 45 6.50 13.23 -11.92
C PRO A 45 7.07 14.16 -10.85
N GLN A 46 6.21 14.89 -10.13
CA GLN A 46 6.64 15.82 -9.09
C GLN A 46 7.46 15.14 -7.99
N ILE A 47 6.99 13.98 -7.51
CA ILE A 47 7.74 13.19 -6.52
C ILE A 47 9.05 12.69 -7.11
N LEU A 48 9.06 12.16 -8.33
CA LEU A 48 10.28 11.65 -8.97
C LEU A 48 11.33 12.75 -9.21
N ASP A 49 10.90 13.97 -9.54
CA ASP A 49 11.78 15.13 -9.75
C ASP A 49 12.54 15.52 -8.46
N GLN A 50 11.97 15.21 -7.29
CA GLN A 50 12.61 15.40 -5.99
C GLN A 50 13.63 14.29 -5.64
N LYS A 51 13.82 13.30 -6.53
CA LYS A 51 14.78 12.19 -6.41
C LYS A 51 14.72 11.45 -5.06
N PRO A 52 13.55 10.98 -4.62
CA PRO A 52 13.44 10.22 -3.38
C PRO A 52 14.15 8.87 -3.53
N ALA A 53 14.73 8.37 -2.42
CA ALA A 53 15.24 7.00 -2.36
C ALA A 53 14.12 5.95 -2.25
N MET A 54 12.95 6.35 -1.72
CA MET A 54 11.78 5.48 -1.51
C MET A 54 10.50 6.25 -1.81
N ILE A 55 9.54 5.57 -2.42
CA ILE A 55 8.17 6.03 -2.65
C ILE A 55 7.21 5.07 -1.97
N VAL A 56 6.27 5.60 -1.19
CA VAL A 56 5.20 4.85 -0.54
C VAL A 56 3.87 5.25 -1.19
N MET A 57 3.14 4.25 -1.69
CA MET A 57 1.83 4.40 -2.29
C MET A 57 0.76 3.75 -1.40
N ALA A 58 -0.20 4.54 -0.94
CA ALA A 58 -1.32 4.05 -0.13
C ALA A 58 -2.59 3.89 -0.97
N ASP A 59 -3.03 2.63 -1.13
CA ASP A 59 -4.23 2.23 -1.89
C ASP A 59 -4.33 2.87 -3.29
N ILE A 60 -3.22 2.86 -4.03
CA ILE A 60 -3.19 3.24 -5.44
C ILE A 60 -3.37 1.99 -6.29
N GLY A 61 -4.49 1.95 -7.02
CA GLY A 61 -4.80 0.90 -7.98
C GLY A 61 -4.01 1.07 -9.28
N THR A 62 -4.66 1.56 -10.33
CA THR A 62 -4.05 1.73 -11.65
C THR A 62 -3.19 2.99 -11.69
N ILE A 63 -1.95 2.85 -12.14
CA ILE A 63 -1.03 3.96 -12.40
C ILE A 63 -1.23 4.43 -13.86
N PRO A 64 -1.35 5.75 -14.12
CA PRO A 64 -1.56 6.23 -15.49
C PRO A 64 -0.39 5.85 -16.41
N GLY A 65 -0.70 5.31 -17.59
CA GLY A 65 0.30 4.79 -18.52
C GLY A 65 1.38 5.81 -18.91
N GLN A 66 1.03 7.10 -19.00
CA GLN A 66 1.96 8.18 -19.32
C GLN A 66 3.10 8.39 -18.31
N VAL A 67 2.90 8.02 -17.04
CA VAL A 67 3.90 8.16 -15.97
C VAL A 67 4.44 6.82 -15.47
N ARG A 68 3.77 5.71 -15.83
CA ARG A 68 4.13 4.36 -15.40
C ARG A 68 5.56 4.01 -15.76
N GLN A 69 5.96 4.20 -17.02
CA GLN A 69 7.31 3.84 -17.46
C GLN A 69 8.40 4.55 -16.64
N ARG A 70 8.18 5.84 -16.35
CA ARG A 70 9.12 6.64 -15.57
C ARG A 70 9.30 6.11 -14.13
N LEU A 71 8.23 5.58 -13.55
CA LEU A 71 8.28 4.96 -12.22
C LEU A 71 8.98 3.60 -12.26
N VAL A 72 8.71 2.77 -13.28
CA VAL A 72 9.41 1.50 -13.52
C VAL A 72 10.90 1.75 -13.66
N ASP A 73 11.30 2.69 -14.53
CA ASP A 73 12.70 3.05 -14.73
C ASP A 73 13.35 3.50 -13.40
N TRP A 74 12.64 4.24 -12.54
CA TRP A 74 13.16 4.65 -11.24
C TRP A 74 13.37 3.47 -10.29
N VAL A 75 12.45 2.50 -10.25
CA VAL A 75 12.61 1.26 -9.46
C VAL A 75 13.80 0.47 -9.97
N ASP A 76 13.91 0.28 -11.29
CA ASP A 76 15.02 -0.44 -11.93
C ASP A 76 16.38 0.22 -11.67
N ASN A 77 16.41 1.53 -11.50
CA ASN A 77 17.59 2.29 -11.11
C ASN A 77 17.86 2.30 -9.58
N GLY A 78 17.20 1.42 -8.82
CA GLY A 78 17.45 1.21 -7.39
C GLY A 78 16.48 1.96 -6.45
N GLY A 79 15.43 2.57 -6.99
CA GLY A 79 14.35 3.16 -6.20
C GLY A 79 13.55 2.09 -5.44
N THR A 80 13.22 2.35 -4.17
CA THR A 80 12.40 1.42 -3.39
C THR A 80 10.92 1.81 -3.42
N LEU A 81 10.08 1.01 -4.09
CA LEU A 81 8.63 1.21 -4.10
C LEU A 81 7.95 0.35 -3.04
N VAL A 82 7.17 0.97 -2.15
CA VAL A 82 6.31 0.29 -1.18
C VAL A 82 4.85 0.59 -1.52
N ARG A 83 4.07 -0.45 -1.84
CA ARG A 83 2.64 -0.32 -2.13
C ARG A 83 1.82 -0.94 -1.01
N PHE A 84 1.08 -0.13 -0.28
CA PHE A 84 0.10 -0.60 0.70
C PHE A 84 -1.16 -1.04 -0.02
N ALA A 85 -1.57 -2.28 0.23
CA ALA A 85 -2.79 -2.85 -0.33
C ALA A 85 -4.04 -2.13 0.20
N GLY A 86 -5.08 -2.14 -0.63
CA GLY A 86 -6.40 -1.62 -0.32
C GLY A 86 -7.41 -2.01 -1.40
N SER A 87 -8.61 -1.46 -1.34
CA SER A 87 -9.72 -1.87 -2.22
C SER A 87 -9.47 -1.50 -3.68
N ARG A 88 -8.78 -0.38 -3.92
CA ARG A 88 -8.42 0.06 -5.27
C ARG A 88 -7.34 -0.85 -5.86
N LEU A 89 -6.31 -1.18 -5.08
CA LEU A 89 -5.28 -2.11 -5.54
C LEU A 89 -5.86 -3.51 -5.83
N ALA A 90 -6.73 -4.02 -4.96
CA ALA A 90 -7.35 -5.34 -5.15
C ALA A 90 -8.21 -5.46 -6.42
N THR A 91 -8.72 -4.33 -6.93
CA THR A 91 -9.62 -4.26 -8.08
C THR A 91 -8.90 -3.87 -9.38
N ALA A 92 -7.75 -3.20 -9.28
CA ALA A 92 -7.03 -2.65 -10.43
C ALA A 92 -6.39 -3.71 -11.35
N GLY A 93 -6.36 -4.98 -10.93
CA GLY A 93 -5.69 -6.07 -11.66
C GLY A 93 -4.19 -6.11 -11.40
N ASP A 94 -3.48 -6.94 -12.17
CA ASP A 94 -2.03 -7.11 -12.04
C ASP A 94 -1.25 -5.90 -12.59
N ASP A 95 -0.24 -5.48 -11.83
CA ASP A 95 0.80 -4.53 -12.26
C ASP A 95 2.16 -5.24 -12.14
N ASP A 96 2.40 -6.16 -13.08
CA ASP A 96 3.52 -7.12 -13.07
C ASP A 96 4.90 -6.46 -12.85
N ASP A 97 5.10 -5.23 -13.31
CA ASP A 97 6.40 -4.55 -13.22
C ASP A 97 6.59 -3.80 -11.89
N LEU A 98 5.51 -3.52 -11.16
CA LEU A 98 5.53 -2.67 -9.95
C LEU A 98 4.97 -3.39 -8.71
N LEU A 99 4.74 -4.69 -8.83
CA LEU A 99 4.40 -5.59 -7.73
C LEU A 99 5.34 -6.79 -7.76
N PRO A 100 5.86 -7.23 -6.60
CA PRO A 100 6.78 -8.38 -6.56
C PRO A 100 6.09 -9.71 -6.88
N VAL A 101 4.76 -9.75 -6.79
CA VAL A 101 3.93 -10.93 -7.03
C VAL A 101 2.63 -10.49 -7.71
N ARG A 102 2.07 -11.37 -8.54
CA ARG A 102 0.72 -11.19 -9.08
C ARG A 102 -0.32 -11.27 -7.98
N LEU A 103 -1.36 -10.47 -8.08
CA LEU A 103 -2.45 -10.41 -7.13
C LEU A 103 -3.69 -11.07 -7.74
N ARG A 104 -4.31 -11.97 -7.00
CA ARG A 104 -5.57 -12.56 -7.41
C ARG A 104 -6.62 -11.45 -7.52
N THR A 105 -7.34 -11.41 -8.64
CA THR A 105 -8.34 -10.36 -8.85
C THR A 105 -9.43 -10.40 -7.78
N GLY A 106 -9.69 -9.25 -7.16
CA GLY A 106 -10.65 -9.10 -6.08
C GLY A 106 -10.06 -9.43 -4.70
N GLU A 107 -10.93 -9.49 -3.71
CA GLU A 107 -10.54 -9.75 -2.33
C GLU A 107 -11.24 -10.98 -1.77
N ARG A 108 -10.58 -11.65 -0.82
CA ARG A 108 -11.25 -12.64 0.00
C ARG A 108 -11.98 -11.91 1.13
N SER A 109 -13.31 -11.88 1.05
CA SER A 109 -14.17 -11.43 2.15
C SER A 109 -14.36 -12.55 3.17
N LEU A 110 -14.23 -12.21 4.45
CA LEU A 110 -14.46 -13.04 5.62
C LEU A 110 -15.58 -12.38 6.43
N GLY A 111 -16.74 -13.03 6.52
CA GLY A 111 -17.86 -12.60 7.37
C GLY A 111 -19.01 -11.86 6.69
N GLY A 112 -19.04 -11.79 5.35
CA GLY A 112 -20.18 -11.21 4.61
C GLY A 112 -21.46 -12.06 4.69
N ALA A 113 -22.62 -11.48 4.35
CA ALA A 113 -23.93 -12.16 4.37
C ALA A 113 -24.02 -13.44 3.52
N LEU A 114 -23.08 -13.62 2.58
CA LEU A 114 -22.92 -14.79 1.71
C LEU A 114 -21.63 -15.58 2.00
N SER A 115 -20.84 -15.21 3.02
CA SER A 115 -19.60 -15.87 3.42
C SER A 115 -19.84 -16.75 4.65
N TRP A 116 -19.48 -18.03 4.55
CA TRP A 116 -19.54 -18.99 5.65
C TRP A 116 -18.41 -18.87 6.68
N THR A 117 -17.49 -17.92 6.50
CA THR A 117 -16.33 -17.72 7.39
C THR A 117 -16.52 -16.50 8.27
N SER A 118 -16.11 -16.55 9.54
CA SER A 118 -16.05 -15.38 10.42
C SER A 118 -14.78 -14.56 10.17
N PRO A 119 -14.78 -13.24 10.45
CA PRO A 119 -13.54 -12.46 10.50
C PRO A 119 -12.49 -13.15 11.37
N GLN A 120 -11.24 -13.15 10.93
CA GLN A 120 -10.16 -13.88 11.59
C GLN A 120 -9.40 -12.96 12.55
N PRO A 121 -9.09 -13.38 13.78
CA PRO A 121 -8.28 -12.58 14.69
C PRO A 121 -6.84 -12.47 14.20
N VAL A 122 -6.12 -11.43 14.65
CA VAL A 122 -4.67 -11.34 14.46
C VAL A 122 -4.00 -12.35 15.40
N THR A 123 -3.22 -13.27 14.85
CA THR A 123 -2.49 -14.28 15.63
C THR A 123 -1.25 -13.69 16.29
N GLU A 124 -0.61 -14.45 17.19
CA GLU A 124 0.68 -14.08 17.76
C GLU A 124 1.72 -13.79 16.66
N PHE A 125 2.52 -12.75 16.89
CA PHE A 125 3.63 -12.44 16.01
C PHE A 125 4.77 -13.45 16.22
N PRO A 126 5.49 -13.85 15.16
CA PRO A 126 6.65 -14.72 15.29
C PRO A 126 7.69 -14.14 16.25
N LYS A 127 8.27 -15.01 17.12
CA LYS A 127 9.31 -14.61 18.09
C LYS A 127 10.60 -14.09 17.44
N ALA A 128 10.83 -14.47 16.18
CA ALA A 128 11.92 -13.95 15.37
C ALA A 128 11.32 -13.02 14.32
N GLY A 129 11.29 -11.72 14.61
CA GLY A 129 10.75 -10.74 13.66
C GLY A 129 10.62 -9.33 14.25
N PRO A 130 10.34 -8.34 13.40
CA PRO A 130 10.23 -6.93 13.80
C PRO A 130 9.05 -6.64 14.74
N PHE A 131 8.10 -7.58 14.86
CA PHE A 131 6.91 -7.46 15.70
C PHE A 131 6.93 -8.39 16.92
N ALA A 132 8.07 -9.04 17.22
CA ALA A 132 8.15 -10.09 18.24
C ALA A 132 7.75 -9.62 19.66
N ASP A 133 8.01 -8.36 19.99
CA ASP A 133 7.71 -7.77 21.29
C ASP A 133 6.34 -7.09 21.37
N LEU A 134 5.55 -7.13 20.28
CA LEU A 134 4.21 -6.57 20.25
C LEU A 134 3.18 -7.61 20.69
N ALA A 135 2.23 -7.18 21.53
CA ALA A 135 1.04 -7.99 21.78
C ALA A 135 0.12 -7.91 20.56
N PRO A 136 -0.37 -9.03 20.01
CA PRO A 136 -1.36 -9.01 18.94
C PRO A 136 -2.65 -8.34 19.46
N PRO A 137 -3.28 -7.46 18.64
CA PRO A 137 -4.48 -6.76 19.06
C PRO A 137 -5.65 -7.73 19.22
N THR A 138 -6.28 -7.76 20.40
CA THR A 138 -7.39 -8.65 20.71
C THR A 138 -8.74 -8.18 20.17
N GLU A 139 -8.85 -6.89 19.86
CA GLU A 139 -10.09 -6.25 19.40
C GLU A 139 -10.15 -6.08 17.87
N VAL A 140 -9.12 -6.52 17.15
CA VAL A 140 -9.01 -6.34 15.70
C VAL A 140 -9.17 -7.69 15.01
N THR A 141 -10.03 -7.69 13.98
CA THR A 141 -10.21 -8.84 13.10
C THR A 141 -9.94 -8.47 11.65
N VAL A 142 -9.40 -9.40 10.89
CA VAL A 142 -9.25 -9.32 9.45
C VAL A 142 -10.54 -9.80 8.80
N SER A 143 -11.25 -8.89 8.15
CA SER A 143 -12.49 -9.17 7.40
C SER A 143 -12.28 -9.24 5.89
N ARG A 144 -11.16 -8.70 5.39
CA ARG A 144 -10.83 -8.63 3.96
C ARG A 144 -9.33 -8.88 3.77
N GLN A 145 -8.99 -9.67 2.76
CA GLN A 145 -7.60 -10.00 2.44
C GLN A 145 -7.36 -9.91 0.93
N VAL A 146 -6.28 -9.23 0.55
CA VAL A 146 -5.70 -9.27 -0.80
C VAL A 146 -4.72 -10.44 -0.86
N LEU A 147 -4.84 -11.28 -1.87
CA LEU A 147 -4.09 -12.53 -1.99
C LEU A 147 -3.16 -12.46 -3.21
N ALA A 148 -1.94 -12.97 -3.04
CA ALA A 148 -1.08 -13.26 -4.17
C ALA A 148 -1.62 -14.46 -4.96
N GLU A 149 -1.39 -14.47 -6.27
CA GLU A 149 -1.58 -15.67 -7.07
C GLU A 149 -0.45 -16.68 -6.75
N PRO A 150 -0.76 -17.94 -6.45
CA PRO A 150 0.26 -18.95 -6.21
C PRO A 150 1.06 -19.20 -7.50
N THR A 151 2.38 -19.06 -7.44
CA THR A 151 3.31 -19.46 -8.51
C THR A 151 4.31 -20.47 -7.95
N PRO A 152 5.05 -21.23 -8.78
CA PRO A 152 5.98 -22.25 -8.27
C PRO A 152 7.04 -21.73 -7.28
N ASP A 153 7.28 -20.43 -7.30
CA ASP A 153 8.33 -19.74 -6.54
C ASP A 153 7.85 -19.25 -5.16
N ILE A 154 6.55 -19.39 -4.82
CA ILE A 154 5.87 -18.91 -3.60
C ILE A 154 4.74 -19.84 -3.16
#